data_AF-X1IHJ0-F1
#
_entry.id   AF-X1IHJ0-F1
#
_cell.length_a   1.000
_cell.length_b   1.000
_cell.length_c   1.000
_cell.angle_alpha   90.00
_cell.angle_beta   90.00
_cell.angle_gamma   90.00
#
_symmetry.space_group_name_H-M   'P 1'
#
loop_
_entity.id
_entity.type
_entity.pdbx_description
1 polymer ?
#
loop_
_entity_poly.entity_id
_entity_poly.type
_entity_poly.pdbx_seq_one_letter_code
_entity_poly.pdbx_strand_id
1 'polypeptide(L)'
;PSSTEAQNIFRAYHDQLNNYAQECISKHNRALIIDFHGFTKPYKGYPDVIFGHIFGKTLDLLENSKEQDCNRYWGCAQLQDEISKFFVLDDGLALTDFNLSYSGGYITHQFYNRSNVSAIQIEVAKQIRLDFDRTNILVKAIANAIIKSVNRIII
;
A
#
# COMPACT_ATOMS: atom_id res chain seq x y z
N PRO A 1 -26.65 -2.35 -16.39
CA PRO A 1 -25.59 -2.83 -17.30
C PRO A 1 -24.55 -1.72 -17.54
N SER A 2 -23.25 -2.00 -17.37
CA SER A 2 -22.18 -1.06 -17.72
C SER A 2 -22.08 -0.91 -19.25
N SER A 3 -21.66 0.25 -19.72
CA SER A 3 -21.40 0.47 -21.16
C SER A 3 -20.22 -0.39 -21.63
N THR A 4 -20.17 -0.71 -22.92
CA THR A 4 -19.04 -1.40 -23.56
C THR A 4 -17.73 -0.66 -23.31
N GLU A 5 -17.76 0.68 -23.33
CA GLU A 5 -16.60 1.52 -23.06
C GLU A 5 -16.08 1.35 -21.63
N ALA A 6 -16.96 1.38 -20.63
CA ALA A 6 -16.58 1.16 -19.23
C ALA A 6 -15.96 -0.23 -19.03
N GLN A 7 -16.49 -1.26 -19.71
CA GLN A 7 -15.91 -2.60 -19.67
C GLN A 7 -14.52 -2.67 -20.31
N ASN A 8 -14.32 -1.96 -21.42
CA ASN A 8 -13.03 -1.92 -22.11
C ASN A 8 -11.96 -1.20 -21.27
N ILE A 9 -12.30 -0.06 -20.67
CA ILE A 9 -11.39 0.68 -19.78
C ILE A 9 -11.02 -0.18 -18.57
N PHE A 10 -12.03 -0.79 -17.95
CA PHE A 10 -11.83 -1.69 -16.80
C PHE A 10 -10.87 -2.84 -17.16
N ARG A 11 -11.14 -3.57 -18.24
CA ARG A 11 -10.28 -4.70 -18.66
C ARG A 11 -8.87 -4.23 -18.97
N ALA A 12 -8.72 -3.19 -19.79
CA ALA A 12 -7.41 -2.68 -20.17
C ALA A 12 -6.56 -2.28 -18.96
N TYR A 13 -7.15 -1.58 -17.99
CA TYR A 13 -6.48 -1.18 -16.76
C TYR A 13 -6.03 -2.40 -15.94
N HIS A 14 -6.93 -3.36 -15.71
CA HIS A 14 -6.62 -4.53 -14.87
C HIS A 14 -5.66 -5.50 -15.55
N ASP A 15 -5.74 -5.68 -16.86
CA ASP A 15 -4.80 -6.49 -17.63
C ASP A 15 -3.40 -5.89 -17.56
N GLN A 16 -3.27 -4.57 -17.75
CA GLN A 16 -1.98 -3.88 -17.63
C GLN A 16 -1.38 -3.99 -16.23
N LEU A 17 -2.18 -3.75 -15.19
CA LEU A 17 -1.71 -3.86 -13.80
C LEU A 17 -1.20 -5.28 -13.49
N ASN A 18 -1.94 -6.30 -13.92
CA ASN A 18 -1.53 -7.69 -13.75
C ASN A 18 -0.25 -8.04 -14.53
N ASN A 19 -0.11 -7.50 -15.75
CA ASN A 19 1.08 -7.68 -16.57
C ASN A 19 2.32 -7.05 -15.91
N TYR A 20 2.21 -5.84 -15.36
CA TYR A 20 3.31 -5.21 -14.63
C TYR A 20 3.70 -5.98 -13.37
N ALA A 21 2.71 -6.46 -12.60
CA ALA A 21 3.00 -7.31 -11.44
C ALA A 21 3.78 -8.58 -11.86
N GLN A 22 3.35 -9.23 -12.95
CA GLN A 22 4.02 -10.42 -13.48
C GLN A 22 5.42 -10.13 -14.02
N GLU A 23 5.63 -8.97 -14.65
CA GLU A 23 6.94 -8.51 -15.12
C GLU A 23 7.90 -8.25 -13.95
N CYS A 24 7.42 -7.63 -12.87
CA CYS A 24 8.20 -7.45 -11.66
C CYS A 24 8.59 -8.79 -11.04
N ILE A 25 7.64 -9.74 -10.94
CA ILE A 25 7.93 -11.09 -10.45
C ILE A 25 8.96 -11.80 -11.34
N SER A 26 8.81 -11.74 -12.66
CA SER A 26 9.72 -12.47 -13.56
C SER A 26 11.15 -11.92 -13.54
N LYS A 27 11.33 -10.61 -13.35
CA LYS A 27 12.65 -9.96 -13.34
C LYS A 27 13.30 -9.91 -11.96
N HIS A 28 12.49 -9.83 -10.90
CA HIS A 28 12.97 -9.54 -9.54
C HIS A 28 12.51 -10.54 -8.49
N ASN A 29 11.75 -11.58 -8.88
CA ASN A 29 11.14 -12.58 -8.01
C ASN A 29 10.20 -12.00 -6.93
N ARG A 30 9.75 -10.75 -7.10
CA ARG A 30 8.83 -10.05 -6.19
C ARG A 30 8.18 -8.85 -6.86
N ALA A 31 7.00 -8.47 -6.40
CA ALA A 31 6.32 -7.24 -6.80
C ALA A 31 5.69 -6.53 -5.59
N LEU A 32 5.86 -5.20 -5.52
CA LEU A 32 5.17 -4.33 -4.57
C LEU A 32 4.14 -3.50 -5.34
N ILE A 33 2.86 -3.68 -5.04
CA ILE A 33 1.76 -2.91 -5.59
C ILE A 33 1.32 -1.89 -4.54
N ILE A 34 1.31 -0.60 -4.92
CA ILE A 34 0.86 0.48 -4.05
C ILE A 34 -0.33 1.16 -4.72
N ASP A 35 -1.48 1.12 -4.06
CA ASP A 35 -2.72 1.75 -4.51
C ASP A 35 -2.99 3.03 -3.72
N PHE A 36 -2.93 4.19 -4.36
CA PHE A 36 -3.01 5.48 -3.68
C PHE A 36 -4.43 6.01 -3.63
N HIS A 37 -4.91 6.32 -2.43
CA HIS A 37 -6.24 6.86 -2.18
C HIS A 37 -6.18 8.06 -1.24
N GLY A 38 -7.34 8.67 -1.03
CA GLY A 38 -7.45 9.78 -0.11
C GLY A 38 -8.81 9.89 0.52
N PHE A 39 -8.80 10.29 1.79
CA PHE A 39 -10.02 10.45 2.58
C PHE A 39 -10.06 11.82 3.24
N THR A 40 -11.19 12.14 3.87
CA THR A 40 -11.34 13.31 4.74
C THR A 40 -11.49 12.81 6.17
N LYS A 41 -10.62 13.28 7.08
CA LYS A 41 -10.70 12.87 8.48
C LYS A 41 -12.09 13.18 9.06
N PRO A 42 -12.77 12.22 9.70
CA PRO A 42 -14.03 12.50 10.38
C PRO A 42 -13.82 13.35 11.64
N TYR A 43 -12.66 13.27 12.28
CA TYR A 43 -12.29 14.07 13.46
C TYR A 43 -10.76 14.18 13.64
N LYS A 44 -10.31 15.08 14.52
CA LYS A 44 -8.88 15.47 14.66
C LYS A 44 -7.94 14.32 15.02
N GLY A 45 -8.38 13.39 15.87
CA GLY A 45 -7.61 12.24 16.34
C GLY A 45 -7.49 11.07 15.35
N TYR A 46 -8.16 11.14 14.20
CA TYR A 46 -8.07 10.10 13.18
C TYR A 46 -6.65 10.05 12.57
N PRO A 47 -6.11 8.88 12.19
CA PRO A 47 -4.79 8.76 11.57
C PRO A 47 -4.63 9.65 10.33
N ASP A 48 -3.43 10.16 10.08
CA ASP A 48 -3.10 10.91 8.86
C ASP A 48 -2.98 10.02 7.62
N VAL A 49 -2.45 8.82 7.81
CA VAL A 49 -2.29 7.78 6.79
C VAL A 49 -2.83 6.46 7.33
N ILE A 50 -3.53 5.70 6.49
CA ILE A 50 -4.02 4.35 6.82
C ILE A 50 -3.57 3.38 5.74
N PHE A 51 -3.01 2.25 6.14
CA PHE A 51 -2.73 1.15 5.23
C PHE A 51 -3.92 0.20 5.11
N GLY A 52 -4.20 -0.22 3.88
CA GLY A 52 -5.23 -1.18 3.54
C GLY A 52 -4.64 -2.37 2.79
N HIS A 53 -4.45 -3.49 3.48
CA HIS A 53 -3.87 -4.72 2.93
C HIS A 53 -4.61 -5.99 3.38
N ILE A 54 -5.92 -5.86 3.56
CA ILE A 54 -6.89 -6.87 3.97
C ILE A 54 -6.43 -7.60 5.24
N PHE A 55 -6.04 -6.84 6.26
CA PHE A 55 -5.53 -7.38 7.53
C PHE A 55 -4.35 -8.35 7.36
N GLY A 56 -3.45 -8.04 6.43
CA GLY A 56 -2.22 -8.78 6.13
C GLY A 56 -2.38 -9.80 5.01
N LYS A 57 -3.60 -10.06 4.51
CA LYS A 57 -3.86 -11.12 3.52
C LYS A 57 -3.38 -10.80 2.10
N THR A 58 -3.00 -9.55 1.83
CA THR A 58 -2.34 -9.15 0.58
C THR A 58 -0.85 -8.90 0.76
N LEU A 59 -0.28 -9.30 1.90
CA LEU A 59 1.14 -9.23 2.20
C LEU A 59 1.70 -10.65 2.25
N ASP A 60 2.31 -11.12 1.15
CA ASP A 60 2.78 -12.51 1.04
C ASP A 60 4.27 -12.68 1.44
N LEU A 61 5.05 -11.59 1.47
CA LEU A 61 6.51 -11.65 1.62
C LEU A 61 6.95 -11.25 3.02
N LEU A 62 7.41 -12.23 3.82
CA LEU A 62 7.92 -12.01 5.18
C LEU A 62 9.44 -11.77 5.18
N GLU A 63 9.91 -10.64 5.74
CA GLU A 63 11.34 -10.30 5.91
C GLU A 63 11.93 -10.80 7.23
N ASN A 64 11.15 -10.84 8.33
CA ASN A 64 11.62 -11.32 9.63
C ASN A 64 10.44 -11.87 10.46
N SER A 65 10.55 -13.11 10.93
CA SER A 65 9.48 -13.81 11.66
C SER A 65 9.46 -13.58 13.17
N LYS A 66 10.37 -12.75 13.70
CA LYS A 66 10.58 -12.58 15.15
C LYS A 66 9.83 -11.43 15.80
N GLU A 67 9.18 -10.54 15.05
CA GLU A 67 8.46 -9.37 15.57
C GLU A 67 6.97 -9.39 15.20
N GLN A 68 6.13 -8.57 15.85
CA GLN A 68 4.67 -8.54 15.70
C GLN A 68 4.19 -7.16 15.21
N ASP A 69 4.30 -6.86 13.91
CA ASP A 69 3.62 -5.75 13.20
C ASP A 69 4.03 -5.76 11.70
N CYS A 70 3.76 -4.67 10.95
CA CYS A 70 4.06 -4.56 9.53
C CYS A 70 5.57 -4.64 9.22
N ASN A 71 6.45 -4.54 10.22
CA ASN A 71 7.90 -4.74 10.07
C ASN A 71 8.26 -6.15 9.60
N ARG A 72 7.32 -7.10 9.66
CA ARG A 72 7.49 -8.43 9.11
C ARG A 72 7.38 -8.49 7.60
N TYR A 73 6.71 -7.55 6.94
CA TYR A 73 6.34 -7.68 5.54
C TYR A 73 7.14 -6.75 4.63
N TRP A 74 7.73 -7.32 3.57
CA TRP A 74 8.48 -6.56 2.58
C TRP A 74 7.57 -5.52 1.90
N GLY A 75 8.08 -4.30 1.75
CA GLY A 75 7.30 -3.15 1.29
C GLY A 75 6.53 -2.48 2.42
N CYS A 76 5.74 -3.21 3.23
CA CYS A 76 4.99 -2.60 4.33
C CYS A 76 5.92 -2.01 5.38
N ALA A 77 6.95 -2.77 5.80
CA ALA A 77 7.92 -2.35 6.80
C ALA A 77 8.61 -1.03 6.41
N GLN A 78 9.07 -0.93 5.16
CA GLN A 78 9.78 0.26 4.67
C GLN A 78 8.84 1.47 4.55
N LEU A 79 7.59 1.25 4.11
CA LEU A 79 6.58 2.30 4.04
C LEU A 79 6.22 2.81 5.43
N GLN A 80 6.00 1.92 6.40
CA GLN A 80 5.71 2.29 7.79
C GLN A 80 6.86 3.08 8.41
N ASP A 81 8.10 2.59 8.30
CA ASP A 81 9.29 3.27 8.85
C ASP A 81 9.44 4.70 8.31
N GLU A 82 9.29 4.90 7.00
CA GLU A 82 9.48 6.23 6.41
C GLU A 82 8.30 7.18 6.65
N ILE A 83 7.05 6.70 6.57
CA ILE A 83 5.86 7.56 6.68
C ILE A 83 5.61 7.95 8.15
N SER A 84 5.81 7.03 9.10
CA SER A 84 5.55 7.28 10.53
C SER A 84 6.46 8.34 11.16
N LYS A 85 7.59 8.67 10.51
CA LYS A 85 8.49 9.77 10.91
C LYS A 85 7.82 11.14 10.84
N PHE A 86 6.78 11.28 10.02
CA PHE A 86 6.17 12.57 9.71
C PHE A 86 4.65 12.61 9.94
N PHE A 87 3.99 11.46 9.98
CA PHE A 87 2.53 11.36 10.02
C PHE A 87 2.08 10.29 11.01
N VAL A 88 0.93 10.52 11.66
CA VAL A 88 0.27 9.49 12.47
C VAL A 88 -0.29 8.42 11.53
N LEU A 89 0.12 7.17 11.70
CA LEU A 89 -0.20 6.07 10.79
C LEU A 89 -0.94 4.94 11.50
N ASP A 90 -1.99 4.42 10.86
CA ASP A 90 -2.59 3.11 11.18
C ASP A 90 -2.05 2.08 10.17
N ASP A 91 -1.43 1.02 10.68
CA ASP A 91 -0.74 0.01 9.86
C ASP A 91 -1.71 -0.98 9.21
N GLY A 92 -2.99 -0.96 9.55
CA GLY A 92 -4.01 -1.81 8.94
C GLY A 92 -3.97 -3.29 9.37
N LEU A 93 -3.11 -3.68 10.31
CA LEU A 93 -2.99 -5.08 10.76
C LEU A 93 -3.94 -5.42 11.90
N ALA A 94 -4.07 -4.53 12.89
CA ALA A 94 -5.04 -4.70 13.96
C ALA A 94 -6.45 -4.38 13.46
N LEU A 95 -7.50 -4.99 14.02
CA LEU A 95 -8.87 -4.56 13.71
C LEU A 95 -9.19 -3.27 14.47
N THR A 96 -9.33 -2.15 13.76
CA THR A 96 -9.75 -0.86 14.32
C THR A 96 -10.96 -0.30 13.56
N ASP A 97 -11.72 0.60 14.17
CA ASP A 97 -12.79 1.32 13.46
C ASP A 97 -12.27 2.10 12.24
N PHE A 98 -10.96 2.40 12.21
CA PHE A 98 -10.32 3.15 11.13
C PHE A 98 -10.07 2.27 9.92
N ASN A 99 -9.34 1.19 10.11
CA ASN A 99 -8.99 0.28 9.02
C ASN A 99 -10.14 -0.65 8.63
N LEU A 100 -11.22 -0.79 9.42
CA LEU A 100 -12.46 -1.41 8.91
C LEU A 100 -13.00 -0.68 7.68
N SER A 101 -12.91 0.66 7.66
CA SER A 101 -13.37 1.48 6.55
C SER A 101 -12.39 1.52 5.37
N TYR A 102 -11.14 1.14 5.62
CA TYR A 102 -10.01 1.34 4.70
C TYR A 102 -9.11 0.11 4.59
N SER A 103 -9.66 -1.09 4.82
CA SER A 103 -8.89 -2.33 4.92
C SER A 103 -8.23 -2.74 3.61
N GLY A 104 -8.56 -2.11 2.48
CA GLY A 104 -8.06 -2.42 1.15
C GLY A 104 -9.22 -2.56 0.17
N GLY A 105 -9.11 -1.90 -0.97
CA GLY A 105 -10.14 -1.83 -1.99
C GLY A 105 -10.05 -2.93 -3.04
N TYR A 106 -10.81 -2.75 -4.13
CA TYR A 106 -10.88 -3.73 -5.21
C TYR A 106 -9.51 -4.07 -5.81
N ILE A 107 -8.62 -3.07 -5.95
CA ILE A 107 -7.28 -3.26 -6.53
C ILE A 107 -6.43 -4.20 -5.68
N THR A 108 -6.33 -3.96 -4.36
CA THR A 108 -5.52 -4.81 -3.49
C THR A 108 -6.09 -6.23 -3.39
N HIS A 109 -7.42 -6.37 -3.42
CA HIS A 109 -8.09 -7.69 -3.43
C HIS A 109 -7.71 -8.57 -4.62
N GLN A 110 -7.36 -7.99 -5.78
CA GLN A 110 -6.89 -8.77 -6.94
C GLN A 110 -5.58 -9.53 -6.68
N PHE A 111 -4.84 -9.14 -5.64
CA PHE A 111 -3.56 -9.74 -5.25
C PHE A 111 -3.65 -10.62 -4.00
N TYR A 112 -4.86 -10.90 -3.53
CA TYR A 112 -5.10 -11.79 -2.40
C TYR A 112 -4.45 -13.17 -2.62
N ASN A 113 -3.64 -13.63 -1.67
CA ASN A 113 -2.88 -14.89 -1.74
C ASN A 113 -2.02 -15.06 -3.01
N ARG A 114 -1.64 -13.97 -3.69
CA ARG A 114 -0.79 -14.06 -4.87
C ARG A 114 0.67 -14.13 -4.45
N SER A 115 1.29 -15.26 -4.74
CA SER A 115 2.68 -15.52 -4.35
C SER A 115 3.63 -14.45 -4.85
N ASN A 116 4.59 -14.07 -4.00
CA ASN A 116 5.62 -13.07 -4.30
C ASN A 116 5.09 -11.66 -4.60
N VAL A 117 3.84 -11.37 -4.24
CA VAL A 117 3.27 -10.02 -4.33
C VAL A 117 2.93 -9.50 -2.94
N SER A 118 3.31 -8.27 -2.67
CA SER A 118 2.74 -7.48 -1.58
C SER A 118 1.92 -6.35 -2.19
N ALA A 119 0.66 -6.22 -1.81
CA ALA A 119 -0.24 -5.16 -2.28
C ALA A 119 -0.79 -4.36 -1.10
N ILE A 120 -0.63 -3.04 -1.15
CA ILE A 120 -0.97 -2.11 -0.07
C ILE A 120 -1.74 -0.93 -0.66
N GLN A 121 -2.91 -0.65 -0.11
CA GLN A 121 -3.61 0.62 -0.30
C GLN A 121 -3.07 1.63 0.71
N ILE A 122 -2.76 2.84 0.26
CA ILE A 122 -2.35 3.95 1.13
C ILE A 122 -3.41 5.03 1.05
N GLU A 123 -4.16 5.18 2.14
CA GLU A 123 -5.17 6.21 2.31
C GLU A 123 -4.56 7.46 2.94
N VAL A 124 -4.63 8.58 2.25
CA VAL A 124 -4.00 9.83 2.70
C VAL A 124 -5.03 10.90 3.02
N ALA A 125 -4.95 11.46 4.22
CA ALA A 125 -5.88 12.49 4.66
C ALA A 125 -5.82 13.76 3.77
N LYS A 126 -6.98 14.38 3.54
CA LYS A 126 -7.16 15.54 2.65
C LYS A 126 -6.21 16.69 2.94
N GLN A 127 -5.96 17.01 4.20
CA GLN A 127 -5.07 18.10 4.60
C GLN A 127 -3.58 17.86 4.27
N ILE A 128 -3.19 16.61 3.97
CA ILE A 128 -1.84 16.32 3.45
C ILE A 128 -1.86 16.54 1.94
N ARG A 129 -2.84 15.96 1.23
CA ARG A 129 -2.95 16.00 -0.23
C ARG A 129 -3.17 17.40 -0.82
N LEU A 130 -3.78 18.31 -0.06
CA LEU A 130 -4.04 19.69 -0.49
C LEU A 130 -2.96 20.68 -0.04
N ASP A 131 -2.01 20.23 0.78
CA ASP A 131 -0.88 21.03 1.24
C ASP A 131 0.39 20.58 0.50
N PHE A 132 1.03 21.50 -0.22
CA PHE A 132 2.17 21.17 -1.07
C PHE A 132 3.36 20.65 -0.26
N ASP A 133 3.67 21.28 0.87
CA ASP A 133 4.83 20.91 1.68
C ASP A 133 4.63 19.55 2.33
N ARG A 134 3.44 19.28 2.87
CA ARG A 134 3.09 17.96 3.44
C ARG A 134 3.02 16.88 2.37
N THR A 135 2.49 17.18 1.18
CA THR A 135 2.52 16.25 0.04
C THR A 135 3.95 15.92 -0.35
N ASN A 136 4.84 16.91 -0.43
CA ASN A 136 6.24 16.71 -0.78
C ASN A 136 6.97 15.85 0.27
N ILE A 137 6.68 16.05 1.56
CA ILE A 137 7.21 15.20 2.64
C ILE A 137 6.74 13.75 2.46
N LEU A 138 5.44 13.53 2.19
CA LEU A 138 4.89 12.19 1.97
C LEU A 138 5.51 11.50 0.74
N VAL A 139 5.63 12.21 -0.38
CA VAL A 139 6.24 11.67 -1.62
C VAL A 139 7.69 11.27 -1.37
N LYS A 140 8.47 12.09 -0.65
CA LYS A 140 9.85 11.75 -0.28
C LYS A 140 9.91 10.52 0.63
N ALA A 141 9.03 10.42 1.63
CA ALA A 141 8.96 9.25 2.50
C ALA A 141 8.65 7.97 1.70
N ILE A 142 7.67 8.01 0.80
CA ILE A 142 7.33 6.87 -0.07
C ILE A 142 8.48 6.50 -1.00
N ALA A 143 9.12 7.49 -1.64
CA ALA A 143 10.27 7.26 -2.51
C ALA A 143 11.44 6.61 -1.76
N ASN A 144 11.76 7.11 -0.57
CA ASN A 144 12.78 6.51 0.30
C ASN A 144 12.42 5.07 0.68
N ALA A 145 11.15 4.80 1.01
CA ALA A 145 10.67 3.47 1.33
C ALA A 145 10.89 2.51 0.15
N ILE A 146 10.52 2.93 -1.07
CA ILE A 146 10.74 2.14 -2.30
C ILE A 146 12.23 1.88 -2.50
N ILE A 147 13.08 2.89 -2.36
CA ILE A 147 14.55 2.74 -2.49
C ILE A 147 15.08 1.73 -1.48
N LYS A 148 14.64 1.79 -0.21
CA LYS A 148 15.02 0.83 0.83
C LYS A 148 14.55 -0.59 0.50
N SER A 149 13.33 -0.73 -0.04
CA SER A 149 12.77 -2.03 -0.46
C SER A 149 13.56 -2.66 -1.60
N VAL A 150 14.13 -1.84 -2.49
CA VAL A 150 14.98 -2.28 -3.61
C VAL A 150 16.41 -2.60 -3.15
N ASN A 151 17.03 -1.72 -2.35
CA ASN A 151 18.47 -1.74 -2.04
C ASN A 151 18.89 -2.71 -0.93
N ARG A 152 18.00 -3.52 -0.36
CA ARG A 152 18.44 -4.61 0.52
C ARG A 152 19.20 -5.67 -0.28
N ILE A 153 20.52 -5.53 -0.25
CA ILE A 153 21.50 -6.60 -0.38
C ILE A 153 21.19 -7.61 0.72
N ILE A 154 21.12 -8.88 0.31
CA ILE A 154 21.11 -10.06 1.18
C ILE A 154 22.24 -9.89 2.21
N ILE A 155 21.91 -9.65 3.48
CA ILE A 155 22.85 -9.88 4.58
C ILE A 155 22.77 -11.35 4.93
#